data_AF-A0A2R6RF78-F1
#
_entry.id   AF-A0A2R6RF78-F1
#
_cell.length_a   1.000
_cell.length_b   1.000
_cell.length_c   1.000
_cell.angle_alpha   90.00
_cell.angle_beta   90.00
_cell.angle_gamma   90.00
#
_symmetry.space_group_name_H-M   'P 1'
#
loop_
_entity.id
_entity.type
_entity.pdbx_description
1 polymer ?
#
loop_
_entity_poly.entity_id
_entity_poly.type
_entity_poly.pdbx_seq_one_letter_code
_entity_poly.pdbx_strand_id
1 'polypeptide(L)'
;MVSRCLILLMVVLFCIAQVSSDAKTGDHQTQVVRGANRRLLPLLDCGALCKDRCSLHSRPNVCTRACGTCCFRCKCVPPGTSGNKEVCGTCYTDMTTHGNKTKCP
;
A
#
# COMPACT_ATOMS: atom_id res chain seq x y z
N MET A 1 37.34 -21.13 -32.23
CA MET A 1 36.90 -21.12 -30.81
C MET A 1 36.53 -19.72 -30.32
N VAL A 2 37.46 -18.75 -30.33
CA VAL A 2 37.34 -17.42 -29.69
C VAL A 2 35.98 -16.72 -29.88
N SER A 3 35.46 -16.61 -31.11
CA SER A 3 34.17 -15.96 -31.39
C SER A 3 32.98 -16.58 -30.62
N ARG A 4 32.96 -17.90 -30.42
CA ARG A 4 31.89 -18.58 -29.66
C ARG A 4 31.98 -18.24 -28.16
N CYS A 5 33.18 -18.07 -27.62
CA CYS A 5 33.38 -17.60 -26.25
C CYS A 5 32.97 -16.13 -26.06
N LEU A 6 33.25 -15.26 -27.04
CA LEU A 6 32.82 -13.86 -27.01
C LEU A 6 31.30 -13.72 -27.00
N ILE A 7 30.59 -14.50 -27.84
CA ILE A 7 29.11 -14.51 -27.86
C ILE A 7 28.55 -14.95 -26.50
N LEU A 8 29.10 -16.02 -25.90
CA LEU A 8 28.65 -16.50 -24.59
C LEU A 8 28.91 -15.47 -23.48
N LEU A 9 30.04 -14.77 -23.48
CA LEU A 9 30.33 -13.69 -22.54
C LEU A 9 29.33 -12.53 -22.66
N MET A 10 29.00 -12.11 -23.88
CA MET A 10 28.01 -11.05 -24.11
C MET A 10 26.60 -11.46 -23.65
N VAL A 11 26.19 -12.70 -23.88
CA VAL A 11 24.91 -13.24 -23.39
C VAL A 11 24.88 -13.29 -21.87
N VAL A 12 25.95 -13.76 -21.21
CA VAL A 12 26.04 -13.79 -19.74
C VAL A 12 25.95 -12.37 -19.17
N LEU A 13 26.71 -11.40 -19.71
CA LEU A 13 26.67 -10.00 -19.28
C LEU A 13 25.28 -9.37 -19.42
N PHE A 14 24.55 -9.68 -20.51
CA PHE A 14 23.18 -9.24 -20.71
C PHE A 14 22.22 -9.84 -19.67
N CYS A 15 22.36 -11.13 -19.33
CA CYS A 15 21.54 -11.77 -18.31
C CYS A 15 21.70 -11.14 -16.91
N ILE A 16 22.91 -10.75 -16.51
CA ILE A 16 23.13 -10.07 -15.21
C ILE A 16 22.55 -8.65 -15.20
N ALA A 17 22.55 -7.96 -16.34
CA ALA A 17 21.92 -6.64 -16.44
C ALA A 17 20.40 -6.71 -16.22
N GLN A 18 19.73 -7.71 -16.82
CA GLN A 18 18.28 -7.91 -16.62
C GLN A 18 17.92 -8.28 -15.18
N VAL A 19 18.75 -9.08 -14.48
CA VAL A 19 18.49 -9.48 -13.09
C VAL A 19 18.58 -8.31 -12.10
N SER A 20 19.34 -7.27 -12.46
CA SER A 20 19.54 -6.09 -11.61
C SER A 20 18.41 -5.06 -11.73
N SER A 21 17.48 -5.23 -12.68
CA SER A 21 16.37 -4.30 -12.93
C SER A 21 15.14 -4.52 -12.04
N ASP A 22 15.12 -5.48 -11.11
CA ASP A 22 14.08 -5.59 -10.06
C ASP A 22 14.29 -4.57 -8.91
N ALA A 23 14.88 -3.41 -9.23
CA ALA A 23 14.92 -2.24 -8.36
C ALA A 23 13.54 -1.56 -8.38
N LYS A 24 12.64 -2.03 -7.52
CA LYS A 24 11.22 -1.62 -7.44
C LYS A 24 11.04 -0.11 -7.20
N THR A 25 11.05 0.65 -8.30
CA THR A 25 10.46 1.98 -8.37
C THR A 25 8.96 1.79 -8.62
N GLY A 26 8.13 2.40 -7.78
CA GLY A 26 6.78 1.91 -7.46
C GLY A 26 5.85 1.64 -8.64
N ASP A 27 4.98 0.64 -8.46
CA ASP A 27 3.70 0.58 -9.14
C ASP A 27 2.57 0.17 -8.19
N HIS A 28 1.39 0.67 -8.49
CA HIS A 28 0.11 0.45 -7.83
C HIS A 28 -0.65 -0.61 -8.65
N GLN A 29 -1.37 -1.55 -8.01
CA GLN A 29 -1.96 -2.78 -8.65
C GLN A 29 -0.93 -3.89 -8.96
N THR A 30 -1.20 -5.21 -8.96
CA THR A 30 -2.27 -6.12 -8.44
C THR A 30 -1.66 -7.56 -8.39
N GLN A 31 -2.26 -8.68 -7.95
CA GLN A 31 -3.61 -9.02 -7.46
C GLN A 31 -3.52 -10.25 -6.51
N VAL A 32 -4.45 -10.41 -5.56
CA VAL A 32 -4.86 -11.73 -5.04
C VAL A 32 -6.38 -11.79 -4.98
N VAL A 33 -6.97 -12.84 -5.53
CA VAL A 33 -8.40 -12.92 -5.87
C VAL A 33 -9.29 -13.31 -4.69
N ARG A 34 -10.31 -12.50 -4.38
CA ARG A 34 -11.65 -12.97 -3.93
C ARG A 34 -12.67 -11.81 -3.93
N GLY A 35 -13.49 -11.72 -4.98
CA GLY A 35 -14.62 -10.79 -5.02
C GLY A 35 -15.13 -10.48 -6.43
N ALA A 36 -16.24 -11.10 -6.85
CA ALA A 36 -16.85 -10.84 -8.13
C ALA A 36 -18.01 -9.83 -8.00
N ASN A 37 -17.80 -8.54 -8.29
CA ASN A 37 -18.77 -7.64 -8.95
C ASN A 37 -18.23 -6.19 -9.19
N ARG A 38 -18.33 -5.76 -10.45
CA ARG A 38 -18.63 -4.39 -10.96
C ARG A 38 -17.66 -3.20 -10.76
N ARG A 39 -17.32 -2.63 -11.94
CA ARG A 39 -16.99 -1.22 -12.30
C ARG A 39 -15.63 -0.67 -11.82
N LEU A 40 -15.03 0.17 -12.67
CA LEU A 40 -13.79 0.94 -12.41
C LEU A 40 -14.02 2.07 -11.39
N LEU A 41 -14.35 1.69 -10.16
CA LEU A 41 -13.92 2.47 -9.00
C LEU A 41 -12.52 1.97 -8.64
N PRO A 42 -11.53 2.83 -8.34
CA PRO A 42 -10.26 2.35 -7.80
C PRO A 42 -10.57 1.53 -6.54
N LEU A 43 -10.20 0.24 -6.53
CA LEU A 43 -10.37 -0.61 -5.36
C LEU A 43 -9.44 -0.07 -4.26
N LEU A 44 -10.03 0.71 -3.36
CA LEU A 44 -9.34 1.27 -2.20
C LEU A 44 -8.81 0.14 -1.31
N ASP A 45 -7.52 -0.15 -1.42
CA ASP A 45 -6.88 -1.13 -0.56
C ASP A 45 -6.63 -0.52 0.83
N CYS A 46 -7.62 -0.69 1.71
CA CYS A 46 -7.50 -0.37 3.13
C CYS A 46 -6.31 -1.09 3.80
N GLY A 47 -5.85 -2.23 3.30
CA GLY A 47 -4.71 -2.97 3.84
C GLY A 47 -3.40 -2.20 3.63
N ALA A 48 -3.03 -1.90 2.39
CA ALA A 48 -1.86 -1.11 2.06
C ALA A 48 -1.90 0.29 2.70
N LEU A 49 -2.99 1.04 2.49
CA LEU A 49 -3.10 2.41 2.98
C LEU A 49 -3.01 2.51 4.51
N CYS A 50 -3.64 1.58 5.25
CA CYS A 50 -3.54 1.54 6.71
C CYS A 50 -2.22 0.96 7.24
N LYS A 51 -1.42 0.29 6.40
CA LYS A 51 -0.05 -0.09 6.74
C LYS A 51 0.85 1.14 6.69
N ASP A 52 0.77 1.92 5.60
CA ASP A 52 1.58 3.13 5.42
C ASP A 52 1.21 4.20 6.45
N ARG A 53 -0.09 4.47 6.63
CA ARG A 53 -0.62 5.40 7.65
C ARG A 53 -0.12 5.10 9.07
N CYS A 54 0.08 3.82 9.40
CA CYS A 54 0.45 3.36 10.73
C CYS A 54 1.93 2.99 10.88
N SER A 55 2.74 3.18 9.83
CA SER A 55 4.15 2.76 9.78
C SER A 55 5.02 3.34 10.89
N LEU A 56 4.82 4.61 11.25
CA LEU A 56 5.51 5.31 12.33
C LEU A 56 4.73 5.33 13.66
N HIS A 57 3.59 4.63 13.74
CA HIS A 57 2.79 4.61 14.97
C HIS A 57 3.42 3.66 16.00
N SER A 58 3.55 4.10 17.26
CA SER A 58 4.17 3.33 18.36
C SER A 58 3.52 1.96 18.63
N ARG A 59 2.30 1.76 18.13
CA ARG A 59 1.57 0.48 18.14
C ARG A 59 0.97 0.23 16.75
N PRO A 60 1.76 -0.26 15.77
CA PRO A 60 1.32 -0.30 14.37
C PRO A 60 0.13 -1.24 14.18
N ASN A 61 0.19 -2.47 14.72
CA ASN A 61 -0.90 -3.46 14.63
C ASN A 61 -2.24 -2.99 15.23
N VAL A 62 -2.20 -2.11 16.25
CA VAL A 62 -3.42 -1.53 16.84
C VAL A 62 -3.96 -0.41 15.95
N CYS A 63 -3.07 0.46 15.46
CA CYS A 63 -3.40 1.52 14.52
C CYS A 63 -3.99 0.97 13.23
N THR A 64 -3.38 -0.03 12.59
CA THR A 64 -3.86 -0.60 11.32
C THR A 64 -5.26 -1.23 11.47
N ARG A 65 -5.56 -1.85 12.62
CA ARG A 65 -6.91 -2.37 12.92
C ARG A 65 -7.96 -1.27 13.07
N ALA A 66 -7.60 -0.18 13.76
CA ALA A 66 -8.47 0.98 13.91
C ALA A 66 -8.69 1.68 12.56
N CYS A 67 -7.60 1.98 11.84
CA CYS A 67 -7.62 2.53 10.48
C CYS A 67 -8.47 1.69 9.53
N GLY A 68 -8.30 0.36 9.51
CA GLY A 68 -9.09 -0.52 8.65
C GLY A 68 -10.60 -0.37 8.91
N THR A 69 -11.01 -0.27 10.18
CA THR A 69 -12.41 -0.01 10.54
C THR A 69 -12.91 1.35 10.01
N CYS A 70 -12.07 2.38 10.06
CA CYS A 70 -12.36 3.70 9.50
C CYS A 70 -12.44 3.67 7.97
N CYS A 71 -11.46 3.04 7.31
CA CYS A 71 -11.39 2.90 5.86
C CYS A 71 -12.57 2.10 5.29
N PHE A 72 -12.95 0.98 5.91
CA PHE A 72 -14.09 0.21 5.42
C PHE A 72 -15.43 0.95 5.54
N ARG A 73 -15.58 1.86 6.52
CA ARG A 73 -16.79 2.66 6.73
C ARG A 73 -16.81 3.94 5.87
N CYS A 74 -15.71 4.69 5.87
CA CYS A 74 -15.61 6.02 5.25
C CYS A 74 -15.03 5.99 3.82
N LYS A 75 -14.53 4.84 3.36
CA LYS A 75 -13.89 4.66 2.05
C LYS A 75 -12.77 5.68 1.77
N CYS A 76 -12.00 6.02 2.81
CA CYS A 76 -10.89 6.96 2.75
C CYS A 76 -9.85 6.66 3.84
N VAL A 77 -8.57 6.89 3.53
CA VAL A 77 -7.45 6.93 4.49
C VAL A 77 -6.66 8.21 4.21
N PRO A 78 -6.37 9.05 5.21
CA PRO A 78 -5.65 10.30 4.97
C PRO A 78 -4.18 10.07 4.60
N PRO A 79 -3.58 10.93 3.76
CA PRO A 79 -2.18 10.81 3.36
C PRO A 79 -1.21 11.11 4.51
N GLY A 80 -0.02 10.51 4.46
CA GLY A 80 1.01 10.61 5.50
C GLY A 80 0.69 9.79 6.76
N THR A 81 1.58 9.79 7.75
CA THR A 81 1.49 8.96 8.97
C THR A 81 0.76 9.64 10.14
N SER A 82 0.43 10.92 10.00
CA SER A 82 -0.25 11.74 11.02
C SER A 82 -0.95 12.93 10.33
N GLY A 83 -1.78 13.68 11.06
CA GLY A 83 -2.48 14.86 10.53
C GLY A 83 -3.44 14.54 9.37
N ASN A 84 -3.79 15.56 8.58
CA ASN A 84 -4.55 15.47 7.32
C ASN A 84 -5.95 14.82 7.41
N LYS A 85 -6.52 14.63 8.61
CA LYS A 85 -7.75 13.85 8.83
C LYS A 85 -8.96 14.46 8.12
N GLU A 86 -8.96 15.79 8.03
CA GLU A 86 -9.90 16.64 7.29
C GLU A 86 -10.02 16.27 5.80
N VAL A 87 -8.98 15.67 5.18
CA VAL A 87 -9.04 15.18 3.79
C VAL A 87 -10.09 14.07 3.62
N CYS A 88 -10.33 13.27 4.66
CA CYS A 88 -11.39 12.26 4.68
C CYS A 88 -12.71 12.76 5.33
N GLY A 89 -12.78 14.05 5.66
CA GLY A 89 -13.96 14.69 6.25
C GLY A 89 -14.43 14.13 7.59
N THR A 90 -15.65 14.53 7.96
CA THR A 90 -16.30 14.23 9.26
C THR A 90 -16.40 12.74 9.57
N CYS A 91 -16.55 11.88 8.56
CA CYS A 91 -16.62 10.43 8.79
C CYS A 91 -15.36 9.89 9.47
N TYR A 92 -14.17 10.40 9.12
CA TYR A 92 -12.91 9.94 9.70
C TYR A 92 -12.57 10.66 11.02
N THR A 93 -12.93 11.93 11.17
CA THR A 93 -12.65 12.71 12.39
C THR A 93 -13.61 12.38 13.54
N ASP A 94 -14.90 12.20 13.24
CA ASP A 94 -15.97 12.21 14.24
C ASP A 94 -16.30 10.80 14.76
N MET A 95 -15.71 9.75 14.16
CA MET A 95 -15.82 8.40 14.70
C MET A 95 -15.13 8.31 16.07
N THR A 96 -15.93 8.05 17.10
CA THR A 96 -15.47 7.82 18.46
C THR A 96 -15.48 6.34 18.84
N THR A 97 -14.75 6.04 19.92
CA THR A 97 -14.85 4.81 20.70
C THR A 97 -15.92 4.95 21.79
N HIS A 98 -16.33 3.85 22.43
CA HIS A 98 -17.26 3.90 23.58
C HIS A 98 -16.80 4.82 24.72
N GLY A 99 -15.50 5.12 24.82
CA GLY A 99 -14.94 6.06 25.79
C GLY A 99 -14.86 7.51 25.31
N ASN A 100 -15.64 7.91 24.30
CA ASN A 100 -15.66 9.26 23.69
C ASN A 100 -14.30 9.78 23.18
N LYS A 101 -13.35 8.88 22.90
CA LYS A 101 -12.06 9.23 22.26
C LYS A 101 -12.15 8.96 20.76
N THR A 102 -11.54 9.83 19.94
CA THR A 102 -11.36 9.63 18.50
C THR A 102 -10.82 8.23 18.20
N LYS A 103 -11.49 7.53 17.29
CA LYS A 103 -11.20 6.13 16.94
C LYS A 103 -10.15 6.00 15.85
N CYS A 104 -10.09 6.95 14.91
CA CYS A 104 -9.26 6.87 13.71
C CYS A 104 -7.88 7.53 13.91
N PRO A 105 -6.79 6.90 13.44
CA PRO A 105 -5.42 7.36 13.67
C PRO A 105 -5.02 8.65 12.93
#